data_AF-A0A8S2Y5M9-F1
#
_entry.id   AF-A0A8S2Y5M9-F1
#
_cell.length_a   1.000
_cell.length_b   1.000
_cell.length_c   1.000
_cell.angle_alpha   90.00
_cell.angle_beta   90.00
_cell.angle_gamma   90.00
#
_symmetry.space_group_name_H-M   'P 1'
#
loop_
_entity.id
_entity.type
_entity.pdbx_description
1 polymer ?
#
loop_
_entity_poly.entity_id
_entity_poly.type
_entity_poly.pdbx_seq_one_letter_code
_entity_poly.pdbx_strand_id
1 'polypeptide(L)' 'GDIRTLTAVDLPALHELKNVIVFPMQEPRPHPMEMSGGDLDGDTFWISSNPNLIFSKNEKPFDYQDQEDQANNETKSLIN' A
#
# COMPACT_ATOMS: atom_id res chain seq x y z
N GLY A 1 -7.11 1.02 6.39
CA GLY A 1 -6.85 -0.34 6.91
C GLY A 1 -6.02 -1.09 5.89
N ASP A 2 -5.69 -2.34 6.18
CA ASP A 2 -4.68 -3.08 5.41
C ASP A 2 -5.21 -3.77 4.14
N ILE A 3 -6.53 -3.75 3.92
CA ILE A 3 -7.16 -4.26 2.70
C ILE A 3 -7.64 -3.10 1.83
N ARG A 4 -7.39 -3.19 0.52
CA ARG A 4 -7.77 -2.20 -0.48
C ARG A 4 -8.68 -2.78 -1.57
N THR A 5 -9.79 -2.11 -1.84
CA THR A 5 -10.51 -2.21 -3.11
C THR A 5 -9.81 -1.30 -4.12
N LEU A 6 -9.28 -1.87 -5.20
CA LEU A 6 -8.65 -1.13 -6.30
C LEU A 6 -9.34 -1.46 -7.63
N THR A 7 -9.16 -0.60 -8.63
CA THR A 7 -9.63 -0.87 -9.99
C THR A 7 -8.54 -1.61 -10.76
N ALA A 8 -8.83 -2.84 -11.18
CA ALA A 8 -7.98 -3.54 -12.14
C ALA A 8 -8.10 -2.88 -13.52
N VAL A 9 -6.98 -2.43 -14.07
CA VAL A 9 -6.89 -1.79 -15.39
C VAL A 9 -6.08 -2.68 -16.31
N ASP A 10 -6.63 -3.02 -17.47
CA ASP A 10 -5.92 -3.78 -18.50
C ASP A 10 -5.10 -2.82 -19.39
N LEU A 11 -3.79 -3.05 -19.45
CA LEU A 11 -2.85 -2.25 -20.24
C LEU A 11 -2.05 -3.19 -21.15
N PRO A 12 -2.27 -3.14 -22.49
CA PRO A 12 -1.59 -4.04 -23.44
C PRO A 12 -0.06 -4.01 -23.35
N ALA A 13 0.52 -2.85 -22.99
CA ALA A 13 1.96 -2.69 -22.81
C ALA A 13 2.55 -3.56 -21.67
N LEU A 14 1.71 -4.08 -20.77
CA LEU A 14 2.13 -4.87 -19.61
C LEU A 14 1.81 -6.37 -19.76
N HIS A 15 1.28 -6.83 -20.89
CA HIS A 15 0.83 -8.23 -21.08
C HIS A 15 1.96 -9.28 -21.00
N GLU A 16 3.21 -8.87 -21.21
CA GLU A 16 4.37 -9.75 -21.03
C GLU A 16 4.70 -10.02 -19.55
N LEU A 17 4.21 -9.21 -18.62
CA LEU A 17 4.39 -9.40 -17.18
C LEU A 17 3.38 -10.45 -16.68
N LYS A 18 3.88 -11.64 -16.34
CA LYS A 18 3.06 -12.78 -15.92
C LYS A 18 3.32 -13.11 -14.45
N ASN A 19 2.26 -13.56 -13.77
CA ASN A 19 2.30 -13.97 -12.35
C ASN A 19 2.78 -12.86 -11.40
N VAL A 20 2.56 -11.60 -11.77
CA VAL A 20 2.87 -10.42 -10.96
C VAL A 20 1.68 -9.47 -10.96
N ILE A 21 1.58 -8.65 -9.91
CA ILE A 21 0.70 -7.49 -9.89
C ILE A 21 1.54 -6.24 -10.13
N VAL A 22 1.02 -5.32 -10.95
CA VAL A 22 1.67 -4.04 -11.21
C VAL A 22 0.86 -2.95 -10.55
N PHE A 23 1.48 -2.22 -9.63
CA PHE A 23 0.89 -1.03 -9.03
C PHE A 23 1.35 0.23 -9.79
N PRO A 24 0.48 1.24 -9.93
CA PRO A 24 0.92 2.56 -10.40
C PRO A 24 1.95 3.16 -9.44
N MET A 25 2.99 3.78 -9.99
CA MET A 25 3.88 4.65 -9.23
C MET A 25 3.24 6.04 -9.14
N GLN A 26 2.38 6.26 -8.15
CA GLN A 26 1.76 7.56 -7.89
C GLN A 26 2.10 8.04 -6.47
N GLU A 27 2.40 9.34 -6.37
CA GLU A 27 2.46 10.09 -5.12
C GLU A 27 1.06 10.27 -4.52
N PRO A 28 0.91 10.43 -3.19
CA PRO A 28 1.97 10.63 -2.18
C PRO A 28 2.37 9.36 -1.41
N ARG A 29 1.72 8.21 -1.64
CA ARG A 29 2.02 6.95 -0.94
C ARG A 29 1.80 5.76 -1.87
N PRO A 30 2.78 4.86 -2.06
CA PRO A 30 2.61 3.65 -2.86
C PRO A 30 1.58 2.69 -2.27
N HIS A 31 0.78 2.03 -3.12
CA HIS A 31 -0.24 1.08 -2.66
C HIS A 31 0.28 -0.08 -1.79
N PRO A 32 1.46 -0.69 -2.05
CA PRO A 32 2.04 -1.69 -1.14
C PRO A 32 2.13 -1.18 0.30
N MET A 33 2.63 0.04 0.49
CA MET A 33 2.78 0.66 1.80
C MET A 33 1.43 0.95 2.48
N GLU A 34 0.37 1.13 1.70
CA GLU A 34 -0.99 1.32 2.23
C GLU A 34 -1.62 0.05 2.82
N MET A 35 -0.99 -1.11 2.63
CA MET A 35 -1.44 -2.44 3.04
C MET A 35 -0.41 -3.07 3.98
N SER A 36 -0.61 -2.94 5.30
CA SER A 36 0.29 -3.50 6.32
C SER A 36 1.76 -3.00 6.25
N GLY A 37 2.01 -1.85 5.61
CA GLY A 37 3.36 -1.29 5.47
C GLY A 37 4.27 -2.09 4.53
N GLY A 38 3.70 -2.88 3.61
CA GLY A 38 4.47 -3.68 2.67
C GLY A 38 5.22 -2.87 1.61
N ASP A 39 6.12 -3.54 0.90
CA ASP A 39 6.86 -2.97 -0.22
C ASP A 39 6.90 -3.94 -1.43
N LEU A 40 7.93 -3.86 -2.28
CA LEU A 40 8.10 -4.70 -3.46
C LEU A 40 9.42 -5.49 -3.43
N ASP A 41 9.98 -5.76 -2.25
CA ASP A 41 11.22 -6.51 -2.07
C ASP A 41 11.04 -8.04 -2.08
N GLY A 42 9.79 -8.51 -2.06
CA GLY A 42 9.42 -9.92 -1.98
C GLY A 42 8.00 -10.19 -1.47
N ASP A 43 7.27 -9.15 -1.04
CA ASP A 43 5.90 -9.27 -0.55
C ASP A 43 4.93 -9.91 -1.54
N THR A 44 3.99 -10.68 -0.97
CA THR A 44 2.90 -11.31 -1.71
C THR A 44 1.55 -10.73 -1.32
N PHE A 45 0.70 -10.46 -2.32
CA PHE A 45 -0.62 -9.88 -2.11
C PHE A 45 -1.72 -10.92 -2.33
N TRP A 46 -2.71 -10.93 -1.44
CA TRP A 46 -3.96 -11.64 -1.69
C TRP A 46 -4.88 -10.79 -2.57
N ILE A 47 -5.38 -11.38 -3.65
CA ILE A 47 -6.22 -10.70 -4.64
C ILE A 47 -7.52 -11.48 -4.80
N SER A 48 -8.65 -10.79 -4.81
CA SER A 48 -9.97 -11.40 -5.05
C SER A 48 -10.88 -10.49 -5.86
N SER A 49 -11.58 -11.07 -6.82
CA SER A 49 -12.69 -10.44 -7.56
C SER A 49 -14.07 -10.84 -7.00
N ASN A 50 -14.12 -11.49 -5.83
CA ASN A 50 -15.39 -11.92 -5.23
C ASN A 50 -16.23 -10.70 -4.81
N PRO A 51 -17.43 -10.48 -5.36
CA PRO A 51 -18.25 -9.31 -5.04
C PRO A 51 -18.57 -9.15 -3.55
N ASN A 52 -18.65 -10.25 -2.81
CA ASN A 52 -18.94 -10.22 -1.37
C ASN A 52 -17.74 -9.74 -0.52
N LEU A 53 -16.55 -9.67 -1.11
CA LEU A 53 -15.31 -9.20 -0.48
C LEU A 53 -14.88 -7.83 -0.98
N ILE A 54 -15.69 -7.19 -1.85
CA ILE A 54 -15.45 -5.84 -2.35
C ILE A 54 -16.15 -4.83 -1.43
N PHE A 55 -15.37 -3.98 -0.78
CA PHE A 55 -15.87 -2.91 0.07
C PHE A 55 -16.22 -1.67 -0.75
N SER A 56 -17.22 -0.92 -0.30
CA SER A 56 -17.65 0.33 -0.95
C SER A 56 -16.67 1.49 -0.80
N LYS A 57 -15.76 1.43 0.18
CA LYS A 57 -14.74 2.43 0.44
C LYS A 57 -13.49 1.83 1.04
N ASN A 58 -12.35 2.44 0.76
CA ASN A 58 -11.10 2.17 1.45
C ASN A 58 -11.01 3.02 2.72
N GLU A 59 -10.66 2.39 3.84
CA GLU A 59 -10.31 3.11 5.06
C GLU A 59 -8.88 3.69 4.96
N LYS A 60 -8.62 4.80 5.65
CA LYS A 60 -7.28 5.43 5.65
C LYS A 60 -6.18 4.43 6.04
N PRO A 61 -5.01 4.44 5.37
CA PRO A 61 -3.87 3.62 5.80
C PRO A 61 -3.51 3.97 7.24
N PHE A 62 -3.05 2.96 7.97
CA PHE A 62 -2.39 3.23 9.24
C PHE A 62 -1.09 3.98 8.94
N ASP A 63 -0.75 4.95 9.79
CA ASP A 63 0.52 5.67 9.63
C ASP A 63 1.61 4.86 10.31
N TYR A 64 2.21 3.97 9.52
CA TYR A 64 3.45 3.28 9.88
C TYR A 64 4.58 4.30 9.77
N GLN A 65 4.62 5.28 10.67
CA GLN A 65 5.84 6.07 10.85
C GLN A 65 6.90 5.11 11.37
N ASP A 66 8.10 5.18 10.81
CA ASP A 66 9.25 4.48 11.37
C ASP A 66 9.33 4.87 12.85
N GLN A 67 9.41 3.90 13.75
CA GLN A 67 9.51 4.19 15.19
C GLN A 67 10.73 5.08 15.50
N GLU A 68 11.73 5.05 14.61
CA GLU A 68 12.90 5.91 14.64
C GLU A 68 12.54 7.39 14.35
N ASP A 69 11.63 7.67 13.43
CA ASP A 69 11.15 9.03 13.15
C ASP A 69 10.29 9.57 14.30
N GLN A 70 9.47 8.72 14.93
CA GLN A 70 8.70 9.10 16.12
C GLN A 70 9.62 9.45 17.30
N ALA A 71 10.60 8.58 17.59
CA ALA A 71 11.56 8.80 18.67
C ALA A 71 12.42 10.05 18.44
N ASN A 72 12.84 10.30 17.19
CA ASN A 72 13.63 11.47 16.83
C ASN A 72 12.83 12.77 16.90
N ASN A 73 11.54 12.75 16.55
CA ASN A 73 10.67 13.91 16.63
C ASN A 73 10.27 14.26 18.08
N GLU A 74 10.00 13.24 18.91
CA GLU A 74 9.77 13.45 20.35
C GLU A 74 11.02 13.99 21.04
N THR A 75 12.20 13.43 20.75
CA THR A 75 13.47 13.91 21.33
C THR A 75 13.74 15.37 20.94
N LYS A 76 13.51 15.75 19.68
CA LYS A 76 13.65 17.14 19.21
C LYS A 76 12.64 18.11 19.85
N SER A 77 11.45 17.63 20.19
CA SER A 77 10.44 18.44 20.89
C SER A 77 10.74 18.64 22.37
N LEU A 78 11.54 17.77 23.00
CA LEU A 78 11.89 17.86 24.43
C LEU A 78 13.12 18.74 24.69
N ILE A 79 13.93 18.99 23.66
CA ILE A 79 15.18 19.78 23.73
C ILE A 79 15.04 21.21 23.19
N ASN A 80 13.84 21.61 22.74
CA ASN A 80 13.46 22.98 22.40
C ASN A 80 12.47 23.53 23.44
#